data_AF-A0A1H7XSE0-F1
#
_entry.id   AF-A0A1H7XSE0-F1
#
_cell.length_a   1.000
_cell.length_b   1.000
_cell.length_c   1.000
_cell.angle_alpha   90.00
_cell.angle_beta   90.00
_cell.angle_gamma   90.00
#
_symmetry.space_group_name_H-M   'P 1'
#
loop_
_entity.id
_entity.type
_entity.pdbx_description
1 polymer ?
#
loop_
_entity_poly.entity_id
_entity_poly.type
_entity_poly.pdbx_seq_one_letter_code
_entity_poly.pdbx_strand_id
1 'polypeptide(L)'
;MMTDRTDTERLERHALVMAFWVPAGFVAACLLRLGYTSGLHWWTAAGFAVIMLVFVGHIIINVTTHSTFTVGETALGAVIFSVALVALLLTRLTGTVDYGEGRFMAFGFGLAALLAAVILYMLIDFGPRRAFERFDVIRDNNPRRASFLPHRGGRR
;
A
#
# COMPACT_ATOMS: atom_id res chain seq x y z
N MET A 1 19.55 11.30 -28.49
CA MET A 1 18.11 11.02 -28.77
C MET A 1 17.68 9.68 -28.14
N MET A 2 18.00 9.45 -26.85
CA MET A 2 17.73 8.21 -26.12
C MET A 2 16.91 8.45 -24.83
N THR A 3 16.80 9.71 -24.40
CA THR A 3 16.03 10.18 -23.24
C THR A 3 14.51 10.18 -23.47
N ASP A 4 14.07 10.40 -24.72
CA ASP A 4 12.65 10.55 -25.05
C ASP A 4 11.84 9.25 -24.86
N ARG A 5 12.47 8.10 -25.14
CA ARG A 5 11.83 6.78 -25.03
C ARG A 5 11.61 6.37 -23.58
N THR A 6 12.59 6.62 -22.70
CA THR A 6 12.49 6.26 -21.27
C THR A 6 11.51 7.14 -20.51
N ASP A 7 11.38 8.41 -20.90
CA ASP A 7 10.41 9.33 -20.29
C ASP A 7 8.99 8.98 -20.71
N THR A 8 8.81 8.60 -21.98
CA THR A 8 7.54 8.08 -22.50
C THR A 8 7.13 6.79 -21.78
N GLU A 9 8.02 5.81 -21.63
CA GLU A 9 7.76 4.56 -20.90
C GLU A 9 7.36 4.81 -19.43
N ARG A 10 8.00 5.78 -18.76
CA ARG A 10 7.63 6.19 -17.40
C ARG A 10 6.24 6.82 -17.33
N LEU A 11 5.91 7.67 -18.31
CA LEU A 11 4.61 8.33 -18.40
C LEU A 11 3.49 7.33 -18.69
N GLU A 12 3.72 6.40 -19.63
CA GLU A 12 2.80 5.32 -19.97
C GLU A 12 2.52 4.42 -18.75
N ARG A 13 3.56 4.01 -18.01
CA ARG A 13 3.38 3.27 -16.76
C ARG A 13 2.52 4.05 -15.77
N HIS A 14 2.84 5.31 -15.55
CA HIS A 14 2.11 6.13 -14.60
C HIS A 14 0.64 6.30 -15.00
N ALA A 15 0.39 6.57 -16.28
CA ALA A 15 -0.96 6.67 -16.83
C ALA A 15 -1.73 5.35 -16.65
N LEU A 16 -1.10 4.20 -16.88
CA LEU A 16 -1.70 2.88 -16.70
C LEU A 16 -2.05 2.62 -15.23
N VAL A 17 -1.14 2.92 -14.31
CA VAL A 17 -1.40 2.81 -12.86
C VAL A 17 -2.59 3.70 -12.46
N MET A 18 -2.61 4.96 -12.91
CA MET A 18 -3.71 5.89 -12.60
C MET A 18 -5.04 5.46 -13.21
N ALA A 19 -5.04 5.01 -14.47
CA ALA A 19 -6.23 4.50 -15.16
C ALA A 19 -6.79 3.25 -14.48
N PHE A 20 -5.96 2.50 -13.77
CA PHE A 20 -6.38 1.33 -13.00
C PHE A 20 -6.90 1.72 -11.61
N TRP A 21 -6.19 2.59 -10.88
CA TRP A 21 -6.53 2.98 -9.51
C TRP A 21 -7.77 3.87 -9.41
N VAL A 22 -7.93 4.87 -10.28
CA VAL A 22 -9.00 5.86 -10.17
C VAL A 22 -10.40 5.24 -10.25
N PRO A 23 -10.77 4.49 -11.32
CA PRO A 23 -12.11 3.92 -11.42
C PRO A 23 -12.35 2.85 -10.35
N ALA A 24 -11.35 2.02 -10.06
CA ALA A 24 -11.51 0.96 -9.09
C ALA A 24 -11.57 1.50 -7.64
N GLY A 25 -10.86 2.59 -7.35
CA GLY A 25 -10.99 3.34 -6.11
C GLY A 25 -12.39 3.92 -5.92
N PHE A 26 -13.01 4.43 -7.00
CA PHE A 26 -14.41 4.86 -6.98
C PHE A 26 -15.36 3.70 -6.67
N VAL A 27 -15.21 2.56 -7.36
CA VAL A 27 -16.02 1.35 -7.10
C VAL A 27 -15.86 0.89 -5.66
N ALA A 28 -14.63 0.81 -5.15
CA ALA A 28 -14.36 0.43 -3.76
C ALA A 28 -15.04 1.41 -2.78
N ALA A 29 -14.95 2.72 -3.02
CA ALA A 29 -15.60 3.73 -2.18
C ALA A 29 -17.13 3.58 -2.18
N CYS A 30 -17.75 3.31 -3.33
CA CYS A 30 -19.19 3.04 -3.42
C CYS A 30 -19.58 1.79 -2.62
N LEU A 31 -18.83 0.70 -2.73
CA LEU A 31 -19.09 -0.55 -2.00
C LEU A 31 -18.91 -0.40 -0.49
N LEU A 32 -17.83 0.29 -0.06
CA LEU A 32 -17.58 0.58 1.35
C LEU A 32 -18.68 1.48 1.93
N ARG A 33 -19.11 2.51 1.20
CA ARG A 33 -20.24 3.35 1.59
C ARG A 33 -21.52 2.53 1.69
N LEU A 34 -21.79 1.66 0.72
CA LEU A 34 -22.98 0.81 0.72
C LEU A 34 -22.97 -0.15 1.92
N GLY A 35 -21.84 -0.79 2.22
CA GLY A 35 -21.69 -1.62 3.42
C GLY A 35 -21.88 -0.84 4.72
N TYR A 36 -21.36 0.39 4.75
CA TYR A 36 -21.55 1.28 5.91
C TYR A 36 -23.02 1.66 6.12
N THR A 37 -23.76 2.02 5.06
CA THR A 37 -25.15 2.49 5.16
C THR A 37 -26.18 1.37 5.25
N SER A 38 -25.94 0.23 4.60
CA SER A 38 -26.87 -0.91 4.61
C SER A 38 -26.72 -1.79 5.86
N GLY A 39 -25.61 -1.69 6.58
CA GLY A 39 -25.28 -2.58 7.70
C GLY A 39 -24.88 -4.00 7.27
N LEU A 40 -24.85 -4.29 5.97
CA LEU A 40 -24.49 -5.60 5.44
C LEU A 40 -22.97 -5.71 5.22
N HIS A 41 -22.31 -6.56 6.00
CA HIS A 41 -20.84 -6.69 6.00
C HIS A 41 -20.25 -7.20 4.69
N TRP A 42 -21.03 -7.90 3.86
CA TRP A 42 -20.53 -8.44 2.59
C TRP A 42 -20.17 -7.33 1.59
N TRP A 43 -20.86 -6.19 1.61
CA TRP A 43 -20.51 -5.03 0.79
C TRP A 43 -19.21 -4.38 1.24
N THR A 44 -18.95 -4.32 2.56
CA THR A 44 -17.66 -3.89 3.09
C THR A 44 -16.55 -4.84 2.63
N ALA A 45 -16.77 -6.15 2.73
CA ALA A 45 -15.82 -7.15 2.24
C ALA A 45 -15.56 -7.01 0.73
N ALA A 46 -16.60 -6.80 -0.08
CA ALA A 46 -16.46 -6.55 -1.51
C ALA A 46 -15.64 -5.30 -1.81
N GLY A 47 -15.84 -4.20 -1.06
CA GLY A 47 -15.04 -2.99 -1.19
C GLY A 47 -13.55 -3.24 -0.94
N PHE A 48 -13.21 -3.94 0.14
CA PHE A 48 -11.81 -4.34 0.40
C PHE A 48 -11.26 -5.33 -0.63
N ALA A 49 -12.09 -6.25 -1.14
CA ALA A 49 -11.69 -7.17 -2.20
C ALA A 49 -11.32 -6.41 -3.49
N VAL A 50 -12.06 -5.36 -3.84
CA VAL A 50 -11.69 -4.49 -4.97
C VAL A 50 -10.34 -3.81 -4.72
N ILE A 51 -10.11 -3.22 -3.54
CA ILE A 51 -8.80 -2.62 -3.21
C ILE A 51 -7.68 -3.65 -3.33
N MET A 52 -7.90 -4.87 -2.85
CA MET A 52 -6.94 -5.97 -2.95
C MET A 52 -6.62 -6.33 -4.40
N LEU A 53 -7.65 -6.49 -5.24
CA LEU A 53 -7.47 -6.78 -6.67
C LEU A 53 -6.71 -5.67 -7.39
N VAL A 54 -6.97 -4.41 -7.01
CA VAL A 54 -6.25 -3.26 -7.59
C VAL A 54 -4.79 -3.25 -7.17
N PHE A 55 -4.50 -3.56 -5.90
CA PHE A 55 -3.14 -3.72 -5.41
C PHE A 55 -2.39 -4.82 -6.16
N VAL A 56 -3.01 -5.99 -6.34
CA VAL A 56 -2.45 -7.10 -7.14
C VAL A 56 -2.23 -6.68 -8.59
N GLY A 57 -3.19 -5.98 -9.21
CA GLY A 57 -3.01 -5.49 -10.57
C GLY A 57 -1.90 -4.44 -10.70
N HIS A 58 -1.68 -3.60 -9.69
CA HIS A 58 -0.53 -2.69 -9.64
C HIS A 58 0.80 -3.48 -9.60
N ILE A 59 0.88 -4.56 -8.83
CA ILE A 59 2.05 -5.46 -8.85
C ILE A 59 2.24 -6.04 -10.25
N ILE A 60 1.18 -6.51 -10.92
CA ILE A 60 1.25 -7.05 -12.28
C ILE A 60 1.76 -5.99 -13.27
N ILE A 61 1.24 -4.75 -13.20
CA ILE A 61 1.72 -3.63 -14.01
C ILE A 61 3.22 -3.39 -13.78
N ASN A 62 3.67 -3.41 -12.53
CA ASN A 62 5.08 -3.23 -12.20
C ASN A 62 5.93 -4.35 -12.80
N VAL A 63 5.48 -5.60 -12.71
CA VAL A 63 6.18 -6.74 -13.32
C VAL A 63 6.24 -6.63 -14.85
N THR A 64 5.13 -6.28 -15.51
CA THR A 64 5.05 -6.22 -16.98
C THR A 64 5.81 -5.02 -17.57
N THR A 65 5.96 -3.94 -16.80
CA THR A 65 6.73 -2.75 -17.18
C THR A 65 8.17 -2.76 -16.63
N HIS A 66 8.60 -3.87 -16.02
CA HIS A 66 9.92 -4.02 -15.40
C HIS A 66 10.27 -2.90 -14.41
N SER A 67 9.28 -2.46 -13.64
CA SER A 67 9.40 -1.39 -12.65
C SER A 67 9.13 -1.89 -11.23
N THR A 68 9.32 -0.99 -10.27
CA THR A 68 8.96 -1.19 -8.87
C THR A 68 8.13 -0.01 -8.37
N PHE A 69 7.54 -0.14 -7.19
CA PHE A 69 6.87 0.97 -6.53
C PHE A 69 7.82 2.14 -6.32
N THR A 70 7.41 3.30 -6.81
CA THR A 70 8.11 4.56 -6.58
C THR A 70 7.99 4.99 -5.12
N VAL A 71 8.88 5.89 -4.70
CA VAL A 71 8.83 6.50 -3.37
C VAL A 71 7.50 7.23 -3.16
N GLY A 72 7.01 7.94 -4.18
CA GLY A 72 5.72 8.63 -4.14
C GLY A 72 4.52 7.69 -3.97
N GLU A 73 4.47 6.59 -4.74
CA GLU A 73 3.41 5.58 -4.61
C GLU A 73 3.43 4.90 -3.24
N THR A 74 4.62 4.57 -2.73
CA THR A 74 4.79 3.97 -1.40
C THR A 74 4.34 4.93 -0.30
N ALA A 75 4.77 6.19 -0.37
CA ALA A 75 4.41 7.23 0.59
C ALA A 75 2.89 7.49 0.58
N LEU A 76 2.29 7.59 -0.61
CA LEU A 76 0.86 7.76 -0.77
C LEU A 76 0.08 6.59 -0.14
N GLY A 77 0.47 5.35 -0.42
CA GLY A 77 -0.15 4.17 0.16
C GLY A 77 -0.06 4.15 1.69
N ALA A 78 1.12 4.45 2.24
CA ALA A 78 1.34 4.51 3.68
C ALA A 78 0.51 5.61 4.37
N VAL A 79 0.43 6.80 3.77
CA VAL A 79 -0.37 7.92 4.29
C VAL A 79 -1.86 7.58 4.25
N ILE A 80 -2.38 7.10 3.13
CA ILE A 80 -3.80 6.73 2.99
C ILE A 80 -4.17 5.65 4.01
N PHE A 81 -3.33 4.61 4.15
CA PHE A 81 -3.55 3.55 5.12
C PHE A 81 -3.57 4.08 6.56
N SER A 82 -2.58 4.91 6.92
CA SER A 82 -2.47 5.48 8.26
C SER A 82 -3.66 6.37 8.60
N VAL A 83 -4.10 7.21 7.67
CA VAL A 83 -5.29 8.07 7.82
C VAL A 83 -6.54 7.22 8.01
N ALA A 84 -6.72 6.15 7.22
CA ALA A 84 -7.85 5.25 7.36
C ALA A 84 -7.87 4.53 8.72
N LEU A 85 -6.70 4.09 9.19
CA LEU A 85 -6.55 3.45 10.50
C LEU A 85 -6.88 4.44 11.64
N VAL A 86 -6.32 5.64 11.59
CA VAL A 86 -6.61 6.69 12.59
C VAL A 86 -8.10 7.05 12.58
N ALA A 87 -8.72 7.18 11.40
CA ALA A 87 -10.15 7.47 11.29
C ALA A 87 -11.02 6.37 11.92
N LEU A 88 -10.67 5.09 11.72
CA LEU A 88 -11.36 3.96 12.34
C LEU A 88 -11.22 3.99 13.87
N LEU A 89 -10.02 4.24 14.38
CA LEU A 89 -9.75 4.33 15.82
C LEU A 89 -10.47 5.52 16.47
N LEU A 90 -10.43 6.69 15.84
CA LEU A 90 -11.16 7.87 16.31
C LEU A 90 -12.66 7.61 16.35
N THR A 91 -13.22 6.96 15.33
CA THR A 91 -14.64 6.58 15.31
C THR A 91 -15.01 5.70 16.51
N ARG A 92 -14.11 4.81 16.94
CA ARG A 92 -14.32 3.98 18.14
C ARG A 92 -14.16 4.77 19.45
N LEU A 93 -13.23 5.71 19.52
CA LEU A 93 -12.94 6.49 20.72
C LEU A 93 -13.94 7.62 20.99
N THR A 94 -14.43 8.29 19.94
CA THR A 94 -15.34 9.44 20.04
C THR A 94 -16.80 9.08 19.80
N GLY A 95 -17.09 7.83 19.45
CA GLY A 95 -18.43 7.38 19.14
C GLY A 95 -19.36 7.39 20.35
N THR A 96 -20.33 8.31 20.35
CA THR A 96 -21.38 8.43 21.38
C THR A 96 -22.53 7.43 21.19
N VAL A 97 -22.64 6.85 19.99
CA VAL A 97 -23.61 5.82 19.63
C VAL A 97 -22.87 4.49 19.64
N ASP A 98 -23.47 3.45 20.21
CA ASP A 98 -22.92 2.09 20.19
C ASP A 98 -22.74 1.65 18.73
N TYR A 99 -21.55 1.90 18.19
CA TYR A 99 -21.13 1.45 16.88
C TYR A 99 -21.05 -0.06 17.00
N GLY A 100 -22.15 -0.73 16.62
CA GLY A 100 -22.29 -2.18 16.69
C GLY A 100 -20.98 -2.85 16.28
N GLU A 101 -20.44 -3.65 17.19
CA GLU A 101 -19.11 -4.26 17.16
C GLU A 101 -18.76 -4.85 15.79
N GLY A 102 -19.74 -5.41 15.09
CA GLY A 102 -19.58 -5.96 13.74
C GLY A 102 -19.10 -4.96 12.67
N ARG A 103 -19.49 -3.68 12.72
CA ARG A 103 -19.01 -2.67 11.74
C ARG A 103 -17.55 -2.34 11.97
N PHE A 104 -17.16 -2.10 13.22
CA PHE A 104 -15.77 -1.86 13.59
C PHE A 104 -14.89 -3.04 13.20
N MET A 105 -15.33 -4.27 13.51
CA MET A 105 -14.64 -5.50 13.13
C MET A 105 -14.51 -5.64 11.61
N ALA A 106 -15.57 -5.40 10.83
CA ALA A 106 -15.53 -5.55 9.38
C ALA A 106 -14.49 -4.63 8.72
N PHE A 107 -14.44 -3.36 9.12
CA PHE A 107 -13.41 -2.42 8.62
C PHE A 107 -12.02 -2.75 9.17
N GLY A 108 -11.93 -3.16 10.44
CA GLY A 108 -10.68 -3.59 11.06
C GLY A 108 -10.05 -4.80 10.35
N PHE A 109 -10.84 -5.83 10.06
CA PHE A 109 -10.40 -7.00 9.30
C PHE A 109 -9.98 -6.63 7.88
N GLY A 110 -10.72 -5.74 7.21
CA GLY A 110 -10.34 -5.25 5.89
C GLY A 110 -8.99 -4.54 5.87
N LEU A 111 -8.74 -3.63 6.82
CA LEU A 111 -7.45 -2.96 6.96
C LEU A 111 -6.33 -3.93 7.33
N ALA A 112 -6.59 -4.86 8.26
CA ALA A 112 -5.62 -5.88 8.63
C ALA A 112 -5.24 -6.79 7.45
N ALA A 113 -6.22 -7.17 6.62
CA ALA A 113 -5.98 -7.96 5.42
C ALA A 113 -5.13 -7.20 4.39
N LEU A 114 -5.38 -5.89 4.19
CA LEU A 114 -4.54 -5.06 3.32
C LEU A 114 -3.10 -4.99 3.83
N LEU A 115 -2.91 -4.77 5.14
CA LEU A 115 -1.58 -4.76 5.75
C LEU A 115 -0.87 -6.10 5.56
N ALA A 116 -1.58 -7.21 5.80
CA ALA A 116 -1.04 -8.55 5.61
C ALA A 116 -0.61 -8.79 4.15
N ALA A 117 -1.39 -8.34 3.17
CA ALA A 117 -1.03 -8.45 1.76
C ALA A 117 0.21 -7.64 1.40
N VAL A 118 0.36 -6.43 1.94
CA VAL A 118 1.58 -5.61 1.75
C VAL A 118 2.80 -6.28 2.36
N ILE A 119 2.68 -6.80 3.59
CA ILE A 119 3.77 -7.54 4.26
C ILE A 119 4.13 -8.79 3.44
N LEU A 120 3.14 -9.55 2.97
CA LEU A 120 3.37 -10.73 2.14
C LEU A 120 4.09 -10.38 0.84
N TYR A 121 3.66 -9.31 0.16
CA TYR A 121 4.35 -8.81 -1.02
C TYR A 121 5.82 -8.46 -0.71
N MET A 122 6.07 -7.72 0.38
CA MET A 122 7.44 -7.37 0.79
C MET A 122 8.30 -8.60 1.06
N LEU A 123 7.74 -9.63 1.70
CA LEU A 123 8.44 -10.88 1.98
C LEU A 123 8.78 -11.65 0.70
N ILE A 124 7.86 -11.69 -0.27
CA ILE A 124 8.06 -12.39 -1.55
C ILE A 124 9.08 -11.66 -2.43
N ASP A 125 8.95 -10.34 -2.55
CA ASP A 125 9.73 -9.56 -3.52
C ASP A 125 11.15 -9.25 -3.01
N PHE A 126 11.29 -8.92 -1.72
CA PHE A 126 12.58 -8.53 -1.14
C PHE A 126 13.24 -9.64 -0.30
N GLY A 127 12.46 -10.61 0.18
CA GLY A 127 12.89 -11.55 1.22
C GLY A 127 12.90 -10.91 2.62
N PRO A 128 12.88 -11.72 3.70
CA PRO A 128 12.72 -11.22 5.06
C PRO A 128 13.84 -10.27 5.49
N ARG A 129 15.07 -10.50 5.02
CA ARG A 129 16.25 -9.69 5.40
C ARG A 129 16.25 -8.30 4.76
N ARG A 130 16.00 -8.20 3.45
CA ARG A 130 16.03 -6.90 2.75
C ARG A 130 14.80 -6.04 3.06
N ALA A 131 13.68 -6.66 3.46
CA ALA A 131 12.51 -5.94 3.94
C ALA A 131 12.85 -5.08 5.18
N PHE A 132 13.61 -5.61 6.15
CA PHE A 132 14.07 -4.83 7.31
C PHE A 132 15.12 -3.77 6.95
N GLU A 133 16.01 -4.06 6.01
CA GLU A 133 17.02 -3.09 5.54
C GLU A 133 16.37 -1.84 4.93
N ARG A 134 15.19 -1.95 4.31
CA ARG A 134 14.39 -0.82 3.79
C ARG A 134 13.83 0.10 4.87
N PHE A 135 13.72 -0.39 6.11
CA PHE A 135 13.27 0.40 7.27
C PHE A 135 14.43 0.89 8.14
N ASP A 136 15.67 0.56 7.81
CA ASP A 136 16.87 0.99 8.55
C ASP A 136 17.28 2.42 8.16
N VAL A 137 16.50 3.39 8.64
CA VAL A 137 16.74 4.83 8.46
C VAL A 137 18.08 5.27 9.09
N ILE A 138 18.61 4.53 10.06
CA ILE A 138 19.87 4.88 10.76
C ILE A 138 21.08 4.74 9.82
N ARG A 139 21.04 3.78 8.89
CA ARG A 139 22.12 3.59 7.91
C ARG A 139 22.13 4.67 6.83
N ASP A 140 20.95 5.06 6.35
CA ASP A 140 20.80 6.04 5.25
C ASP A 140 20.93 7.49 5.72
N ASN A 141 20.63 7.79 6.99
CA ASN A 141 20.76 9.13 7.57
C ASN A 141 22.13 9.37 8.24
N ASN A 142 23.15 8.55 7.94
CA ASN A 142 24.50 8.75 8.45
C ASN A 142 25.32 9.62 7.47
N PRO A 143 25.60 10.90 7.79
CA PRO A 143 26.35 11.80 6.89
C PRO A 143 27.84 11.45 6.78
N ARG A 144 28.34 10.49 7.55
CA ARG A 144 29.76 10.11 7.53
C ARG A 144 30.08 9.34 6.25
N ARG A 145 31.03 9.83 5.45
CA ARG A 145 31.55 9.16 4.23
C ARG A 145 31.87 7.66 4.37
N ALA A 146 32.17 7.18 5.58
CA ALA A 146 32.46 5.78 5.86
C ALA A 146 31.25 4.84 5.76
N SER A 147 30.00 5.34 5.84
CA SER A 147 28.78 4.52 5.70
C SER A 147 28.56 4.03 4.26
N PHE A 148 29.14 4.71 3.27
CA PHE A 148 29.06 4.38 1.84
C PHE A 148 30.13 3.40 1.37
N LEU A 149 31.06 2.99 2.25
CA LEU A 149 32.10 2.04 1.88
C LEU A 149 31.48 0.63 1.76
N PRO A 150 31.76 -0.11 0.67
CA PRO A 150 31.32 -1.50 0.57
C PRO A 150 31.87 -2.27 1.77
N HIS A 151 30.98 -2.95 2.51
CA HIS A 151 31.40 -3.87 3.55
C HIS A 151 32.23 -4.98 2.89
N ARG A 152 33.56 -4.84 2.93
CA ARG A 152 34.46 -5.98 2.84
C ARG A 152 34.16 -6.82 4.06
N GLY A 153 33.34 -7.85 3.86
CA GLY A 153 33.13 -8.90 4.85
C GLY A 153 34.49 -9.29 5.41
N GLY A 154 34.68 -9.04 6.70
CA GLY A 154 35.89 -9.40 7.40
C GLY A 154 36.04 -10.91 7.27
N ARG A 155 37.05 -11.35 6.50
CA ARG A 155 37.50 -12.73 6.52
C ARG A 155 37.93 -13.04 7.95
N ARG A 156 37.21 -13.95 8.59
CA ARG A 156 37.80 -14.98 9.46
C ARG A 156 37.07 -16.27 9.17
#